data_AF-A0A937D0J8-F1
#
_entry.id   AF-A0A937D0J8-F1
#
_cell.length_a   1.000
_cell.length_b   1.000
_cell.length_c   1.000
_cell.angle_alpha   90.00
_cell.angle_beta   90.00
_cell.angle_gamma   90.00
#
_symmetry.space_group_name_H-M   'P 1'
#
loop_
_entity.id
_entity.type
_entity.pdbx_description
1 polymer ?
#
loop_
_entity_poly.entity_id
_entity_poly.type
_entity_poly.pdbx_seq_one_letter_code
_entity_poly.pdbx_strand_id
1 'polypeptide(L)'
;MRHIHLDDGLRLRFPGRSEDFDQGVEIGMVAVLMDQEITEFSRWISRTNLSQIEAIAKQMGYRVEHGGGNEDWVDVTFLHGAAKSKPKLRLVHSAG
;
A
#
# COMPACT_ATOMS: atom_id res chain seq x y z
N MET A 1 5.16 3.01 26.35
CA MET A 1 5.99 3.73 25.35
C MET A 1 6.60 2.69 24.43
N ARG A 2 6.32 2.73 23.12
CA ARG A 2 6.70 1.65 22.19
C ARG A 2 7.32 2.26 20.92
N HIS A 3 8.50 1.76 20.57
CA HIS A 3 9.27 2.15 19.38
C HIS A 3 8.71 1.43 18.14
N ILE A 4 8.62 2.11 17.00
CA ILE A 4 8.46 1.44 15.70
C ILE A 4 9.87 1.25 15.13
N HIS A 5 10.21 0.02 14.76
CA HIS A 5 11.46 -0.29 14.04
C HIS A 5 11.18 -0.19 12.55
N LEU A 6 11.80 0.79 11.88
CA LEU A 6 11.63 1.01 10.45
C LEU A 6 12.79 0.43 9.62
N ASP A 7 14.01 0.40 10.16
CA ASP A 7 15.19 -0.32 9.62
C ASP A 7 16.35 -0.25 10.65
N ASP A 8 17.47 -0.93 10.38
CA ASP A 8 18.65 -0.95 11.28
C ASP A 8 19.19 0.47 11.56
N GLY A 9 18.90 0.98 12.75
CA GLY A 9 19.46 2.22 13.31
C GLY A 9 18.56 3.45 13.28
N LEU A 10 17.42 3.44 12.56
CA LEU A 10 16.50 4.59 12.53
C LEU A 10 15.28 4.35 13.43
N ARG A 11 15.20 5.11 14.54
CA ARG A 11 14.05 5.11 15.46
C ARG A 11 13.36 6.47 15.42
N LEU A 12 12.17 6.52 14.82
CA LEU A 12 11.31 7.70 14.85
C LEU A 12 10.39 7.66 16.07
N ARG A 13 10.34 8.76 16.84
CA ARG A 13 9.44 8.93 17.98
C ARG A 13 8.37 9.95 17.63
N PHE A 14 7.11 9.50 17.68
CA PHE A 14 5.96 10.37 17.52
C PHE A 14 5.30 10.61 18.88
N PRO A 15 5.52 11.76 19.53
CA PRO A 15 4.78 12.14 20.73
C PRO A 15 3.30 12.37 20.37
N GLY A 16 2.36 11.78 21.13
CA GLY A 16 0.92 11.91 20.86
C GLY A 16 0.36 10.91 19.85
N ARG A 17 1.00 9.74 19.69
CA ARG A 17 0.54 8.65 18.82
C ARG A 17 -0.89 8.20 19.18
N SER A 18 -1.85 8.59 18.36
CA SER A 18 -3.23 8.07 18.31
C SER A 18 -3.41 7.14 17.11
N GLU A 19 -4.53 6.41 17.04
CA GLU A 19 -4.87 5.62 15.86
C GLU A 19 -5.02 6.50 14.61
N ASP A 20 -5.65 7.68 14.74
CA ASP A 20 -5.75 8.66 13.65
C ASP A 20 -4.36 9.14 13.16
N PHE A 21 -3.39 9.24 14.07
CA PHE A 21 -2.02 9.59 13.71
C PHE A 21 -1.36 8.48 12.89
N ASP A 22 -1.47 7.24 13.35
CA ASP A 22 -0.93 6.07 12.64
C ASP A 22 -1.54 5.96 11.24
N GLN A 23 -2.84 6.23 11.12
CA GLN A 23 -3.53 6.25 9.84
C GLN A 23 -3.00 7.35 8.91
N GLY A 24 -2.87 8.58 9.41
CA GLY A 24 -2.35 9.70 8.63
C GLY A 24 -0.91 9.48 8.15
N VAL A 25 -0.06 8.86 8.97
CA VAL A 25 1.31 8.51 8.57
C VAL A 25 1.34 7.48 7.47
N GLU A 26 0.53 6.42 7.55
CA GLU A 26 0.46 5.38 6.52
C GLU A 26 0.04 5.98 5.16
N ILE A 27 -1.03 6.78 5.14
CA ILE A 27 -1.50 7.47 3.94
C ILE A 27 -0.42 8.39 3.37
N GLY A 28 0.23 9.18 4.23
CA GLY A 28 1.30 10.11 3.82
C GLY A 28 2.51 9.39 3.21
N MET A 29 2.92 8.26 3.79
CA MET A 29 4.03 7.47 3.25
C MET A 29 3.70 6.90 1.87
N VAL A 30 2.47 6.40 1.65
CA VAL A 30 2.04 5.89 0.34
C VAL A 30 2.00 7.02 -0.69
N ALA A 31 1.47 8.19 -0.32
CA ALA A 31 1.42 9.36 -1.21
C ALA A 31 2.83 9.80 -1.65
N VAL A 32 3.81 9.79 -0.74
CA VAL A 32 5.22 10.11 -1.08
C VAL A 32 5.81 9.09 -2.07
N LEU A 33 5.51 7.80 -1.93
CA LEU A 33 5.98 6.78 -2.88
C LEU A 33 5.37 6.95 -4.27
N MET A 34 4.11 7.40 -4.34
CA MET A 34 3.44 7.72 -5.61
C MET A 34 3.98 9.01 -6.25
N ASP A 35 4.29 10.04 -5.44
CA ASP A 35 4.87 11.31 -5.89
C ASP A 35 6.27 11.13 -6.47
N GLN A 36 7.01 10.13 -5.99
CA GLN A 36 8.29 9.69 -6.58
C GLN A 36 8.14 8.96 -7.92
N GLU A 37 6.90 8.83 -8.45
CA GLU A 37 6.55 8.17 -9.71
C GLU A 37 7.07 6.73 -9.82
N ILE A 38 7.26 6.04 -8.68
CA ILE A 38 7.72 4.65 -8.65
C ILE A 38 6.74 3.79 -9.45
N THR A 39 7.25 3.10 -10.48
CA THR A 39 6.42 2.37 -11.44
C THR A 39 5.58 1.27 -10.81
N GLU A 40 6.15 0.55 -9.84
CA GLU A 40 5.50 -0.54 -9.13
C GLU A 40 6.06 -0.65 -7.72
N PHE A 41 5.18 -0.74 -6.72
CA PHE A 41 5.57 -1.05 -5.35
C PHE A 41 4.44 -1.71 -4.58
N SER A 42 4.79 -2.49 -3.56
CA SER A 42 3.82 -3.16 -2.68
C SER A 42 3.98 -2.69 -1.24
N ARG A 43 2.85 -2.59 -0.52
CA ARG A 43 2.80 -2.26 0.90
C ARG A 43 1.68 -3.02 1.60
N TRP A 44 1.94 -3.41 2.84
CA TRP A 44 0.88 -3.79 3.77
C TRP A 44 0.16 -2.53 4.24
N ILE A 45 -1.14 -2.48 4.00
CA ILE A 45 -2.01 -1.35 4.27
C ILE A 45 -3.09 -1.76 5.24
N SER A 46 -3.36 -0.91 6.23
CA SER A 46 -4.50 -1.10 7.12
C SER A 46 -5.81 -1.04 6.35
N ARG A 47 -6.71 -1.99 6.63
CA ARG A 47 -8.03 -2.02 5.98
C ARG A 47 -8.87 -0.77 6.25
N THR A 48 -8.63 -0.08 7.38
CA THR A 48 -9.33 1.17 7.68
C THR A 48 -8.97 2.29 6.71
N ASN A 49 -7.75 2.27 6.16
CA ASN A 49 -7.24 3.28 5.23
C ASN A 49 -7.38 2.90 3.76
N LEU A 50 -7.72 1.63 3.46
CA LEU A 50 -7.70 1.08 2.11
C LEU A 50 -8.50 1.93 1.12
N SER A 51 -9.73 2.29 1.47
CA SER A 51 -10.63 3.08 0.60
C SER A 51 -10.06 4.46 0.26
N GLN A 52 -9.44 5.12 1.24
CA GLN A 52 -8.81 6.42 1.06
C GLN A 52 -7.55 6.32 0.19
N ILE A 53 -6.72 5.30 0.44
CA ILE A 53 -5.50 5.05 -0.32
C ILE A 53 -5.83 4.71 -1.78
N GLU A 54 -6.88 3.94 -2.04
CA GLU A 54 -7.36 3.67 -3.40
C GLU A 54 -7.81 4.94 -4.12
N ALA A 55 -8.49 5.85 -3.42
CA ALA A 55 -8.92 7.13 -4.00
C ALA A 55 -7.71 8.00 -4.38
N ILE A 56 -6.70 8.08 -3.50
CA ILE A 56 -5.46 8.81 -3.75
C ILE A 56 -4.69 8.17 -4.91
N ALA A 57 -4.51 6.86 -4.89
CA ALA A 57 -3.84 6.10 -5.95
C ALA A 57 -4.45 6.39 -7.33
N LYS A 58 -5.79 6.31 -7.42
CA LYS A 58 -6.52 6.60 -8.65
C LYS A 58 -6.29 8.03 -9.13
N GLN A 59 -6.32 9.01 -8.23
CA GLN A 59 -6.09 10.41 -8.56
C GLN A 59 -4.66 10.67 -9.05
N MET A 60 -3.68 9.93 -8.52
CA MET A 60 -2.27 10.00 -8.90
C MET A 60 -1.91 9.12 -10.10
N GLY A 61 -2.88 8.50 -10.78
CA GLY A 61 -2.63 7.69 -11.98
C GLY A 61 -2.13 6.27 -11.71
N TYR A 62 -2.34 5.77 -10.49
CA TYR A 62 -2.00 4.40 -10.10
C TYR A 62 -3.22 3.46 -10.17
N ARG A 63 -2.96 2.24 -10.63
CA ARG A 63 -3.86 1.10 -10.45
C ARG A 63 -3.47 0.34 -9.19
N VAL A 64 -4.47 -0.21 -8.49
CA VAL A 64 -4.29 -0.97 -7.25
C VAL A 64 -4.64 -2.44 -7.51
N GLU A 65 -3.74 -3.34 -7.13
CA GLU A 65 -3.98 -4.80 -7.07
C GLU A 65 -3.94 -5.26 -5.61
N HIS A 66 -4.98 -5.96 -5.15
CA HIS A 66 -5.01 -6.54 -3.80
C HIS A 66 -4.39 -7.93 -3.81
N GLY A 67 -3.48 -8.16 -2.87
CA GLY A 67 -2.90 -9.45 -2.55
C GLY A 67 -3.64 -10.14 -1.40
N GLY A 68 -2.90 -11.02 -0.70
CA GLY A 68 -3.37 -11.65 0.53
C GLY A 68 -3.45 -10.66 1.70
N GLY A 69 -4.12 -11.05 2.78
CA GLY A 69 -4.24 -10.24 3.98
C GLY A 69 -4.97 -10.98 5.11
N ASN A 70 -5.16 -10.29 6.23
CA ASN A 70 -5.95 -10.74 7.38
C ASN A 70 -7.11 -9.76 7.64
N GLU A 71 -7.74 -9.78 8.81
CA GLU A 71 -8.88 -8.89 9.12
C GLU A 71 -8.50 -7.41 9.23
N ASP A 72 -7.25 -7.10 9.57
CA ASP A 72 -6.81 -5.73 9.86
C ASP A 72 -5.98 -5.12 8.73
N TRP A 73 -5.35 -5.97 7.91
CA TRP A 73 -4.37 -5.57 6.92
C TRP A 73 -4.58 -6.30 5.59
N VAL A 74 -4.14 -5.65 4.52
CA VAL A 74 -4.11 -6.20 3.17
C VAL A 74 -2.81 -5.81 2.49
N ASP A 75 -2.19 -6.76 1.78
CA ASP A 75 -1.09 -6.45 0.89
C ASP A 75 -1.63 -5.78 -0.38
N VAL A 76 -1.06 -4.64 -0.74
CA VAL A 76 -1.54 -3.80 -1.84
C VAL A 76 -0.38 -3.49 -2.76
N THR A 77 -0.53 -3.78 -4.05
CA THR A 77 0.43 -3.43 -5.09
C THR A 77 -0.10 -2.25 -5.90
N PHE A 78 0.71 -1.21 -6.01
CA PHE A 78 0.43 0.02 -6.75
C PHE A 78 1.21 0.02 -8.05
N LEU A 79 0.55 0.32 -9.16
CA LEU A 79 1.11 0.27 -10.51
C LEU A 79 0.88 1.61 -11.23
N HIS A 80 1.95 2.35 -11.54
CA HIS A 80 1.89 3.66 -12.18
C HIS A 80 1.64 3.54 -13.69
N GLY A 81 0.61 4.24 -14.17
CA GLY A 81 0.33 4.39 -15.60
C GLY A 81 -0.16 3.11 -16.30
N ALA A 82 -0.53 3.26 -17.57
CA ALA A 82 -0.90 2.16 -18.46
C ALA A 82 0.35 1.40 -18.95
N ALA A 83 1.31 1.10 -18.07
CA ALA A 83 2.50 0.32 -18.40
C ALA A 83 2.09 -1.12 -18.73
N LYS A 84 1.60 -1.34 -19.96
CA LYS A 84 1.42 -2.62 -20.69
C LYS A 84 1.28 -3.85 -19.78
N SER A 85 0.36 -3.83 -18.82
CA SER A 85 0.12 -4.98 -17.98
C SER A 85 -0.61 -6.01 -18.83
N LYS A 86 0.17 -6.93 -19.41
CA LYS A 86 -0.40 -8.20 -19.87
C LYS A 86 -1.17 -8.76 -18.67
N PRO A 87 -2.45 -9.12 -18.82
CA PRO A 87 -3.20 -9.72 -17.73
C PRO A 87 -2.39 -10.89 -17.17
N LYS A 88 -2.27 -10.98 -15.83
CA LYS A 88 -1.69 -12.14 -15.15
C LYS A 88 -2.62 -13.34 -15.40
N LEU A 89 -2.41 -14.02 -16.52
CA LEU A 89 -3.16 -15.22 -16.89
C LEU A 89 -2.71 -16.37 -15.99
N ARG A 90 -3.65 -16.98 -15.28
CA ARG A 90 -3.42 -18.21 -14.53
C ARG A 90 -3.87 -19.39 -15.38
N LEU A 91 -2.96 -20.30 -15.70
CA LEU A 91 -3.29 -21.55 -16.38
C LEU A 91 -4.23 -22.37 -15.48
N VAL A 92 -5.44 -22.65 -15.95
CA VAL A 92 -6.39 -23.57 -15.31
C VAL A 92 -6.57 -24.77 -16.24
N HIS A 93 -6.32 -25.98 -15.71
CA HIS A 93 -6.62 -27.20 -16.46
C HIS A 93 -8.15 -27.40 -16.43
N SER A 94 -8.78 -27.43 -17.61
CA SER A 94 -10.15 -27.87 -17.76
C SER A 94 -10.20 -29.38 -17.51
N ALA A 95 -10.92 -29.80 -16.47
CA ALA A 95 -11.22 -31.21 -16.21
C ALA A 95 -12.07 -31.75 -17.37
N GLY A 96 -11.58 -32.82 -18.00
CA GLY A 96 -12.30 -33.60 -19.01
C GLY A 96 -13.15 -34.69 -18.39
#